data_AF-A0A2A6FRQ7-F1
#
_entry.id   AF-A0A2A6FRQ7-F1
#
_cell.length_a   1.000
_cell.length_b   1.000
_cell.length_c   1.000
_cell.angle_alpha   90.00
_cell.angle_beta   90.00
_cell.angle_gamma   90.00
#
_symmetry.space_group_name_H-M   'P 1'
#
loop_
_entity.id
_entity.type
_entity.pdbx_description
1 polymer ?
#
loop_
_entity_poly.entity_id
_entity_poly.type
_entity_poly.pdbx_seq_one_letter_code
_entity_poly.pdbx_strand_id
1 'polypeptide(L)'
;MTLLPWQALLAANLAWSVYSLITAQPPLLVSYTVAVIVAVIVIGKLARDKPRNLTVSIGIPVAAGLGMLLTLPIPILFGIITVVPSTIGWIMQLVRIRRSGRPPGLSITSLLLYLTCLLTWLTYALIVRDLALAVSTMPLILVISMNIGAFSLAPRAATRCRHDYSPRP
;
A
#
# COMPACT_ATOMS: atom_id res chain seq x y z
N MET A 1 12.68 0.15 11.28
CA MET A 1 11.52 -0.06 10.37
C MET A 1 11.44 -1.52 9.95
N THR A 2 10.23 -2.01 9.64
CA THR A 2 9.97 -3.39 9.18
C THR A 2 9.99 -3.45 7.65
N LEU A 3 10.57 -4.52 7.10
CA LEU A 3 10.66 -4.76 5.64
C LEU A 3 9.33 -5.27 5.05
N LEU A 4 8.51 -5.90 5.89
CA LEU A 4 7.32 -6.64 5.47
C LEU A 4 6.32 -5.83 4.63
N PRO A 5 6.00 -4.56 4.95
CA PRO A 5 5.07 -3.77 4.12
C PRO A 5 5.61 -3.54 2.70
N TRP A 6 6.91 -3.31 2.57
CA TRP A 6 7.55 -3.10 1.27
C TRP A 6 7.64 -4.39 0.46
N GLN A 7 7.85 -5.53 1.12
CA GLN A 7 7.81 -6.85 0.47
C GLN A 7 6.40 -7.18 -0.04
N ALA A 8 5.38 -6.93 0.78
CA ALA A 8 3.98 -7.08 0.38
C ALA A 8 3.60 -6.20 -0.83
N LEU A 9 4.03 -4.93 -0.82
CA LEU A 9 3.82 -4.02 -1.95
C LEU A 9 4.56 -4.49 -3.19
N LEU A 10 5.80 -4.96 -3.06
CA LEU A 10 6.55 -5.51 -4.19
C LEU A 10 5.82 -6.70 -4.83
N ALA A 11 5.34 -7.65 -4.04
CA ALA A 11 4.60 -8.81 -4.53
C ALA A 11 3.34 -8.41 -5.32
N ALA A 12 2.50 -7.56 -4.73
CA ALA A 12 1.26 -7.11 -5.35
C ALA A 12 1.52 -6.29 -6.63
N ASN A 13 2.44 -5.32 -6.59
CA ASN A 13 2.73 -4.47 -7.74
C ASN A 13 3.40 -5.25 -8.88
N LEU A 14 4.19 -6.28 -8.58
CA LEU A 14 4.74 -7.17 -9.59
C LEU A 14 3.62 -7.94 -10.29
N ALA A 15 2.68 -8.51 -9.52
CA ALA A 15 1.54 -9.23 -10.07
C ALA A 15 0.69 -8.32 -10.98
N TRP A 16 0.38 -7.11 -10.52
CA TRP A 16 -0.36 -6.11 -11.30
C TRP A 16 0.39 -5.63 -12.55
N SER A 17 1.72 -5.54 -12.50
CA SER A 17 2.53 -5.20 -13.68
C SER A 17 2.38 -6.27 -14.77
N VAL A 18 2.49 -7.55 -14.40
CA VAL A 18 2.27 -8.65 -15.35
C VAL A 18 0.83 -8.68 -15.86
N TYR A 19 -0.15 -8.49 -14.98
CA TYR A 19 -1.57 -8.39 -15.37
C TYR A 19 -1.77 -7.33 -16.46
N SER A 20 -1.22 -6.13 -16.26
CA SER A 20 -1.36 -5.01 -17.20
C SER A 20 -0.67 -5.21 -18.55
N LEU A 21 0.38 -6.04 -18.61
CA LEU A 21 0.98 -6.49 -19.88
C LEU A 21 0.02 -7.40 -20.63
N ILE A 22 -0.58 -8.38 -19.94
CA ILE A 22 -1.48 -9.37 -20.53
C ILE A 22 -2.77 -8.69 -21.01
N THR A 23 -3.32 -7.76 -20.24
CA THR A 23 -4.56 -7.05 -20.59
C THR A 23 -4.33 -5.84 -21.49
N ALA A 24 -3.09 -5.57 -21.89
CA ALA A 24 -2.70 -4.44 -22.73
C ALA A 24 -3.23 -3.10 -22.21
N GLN A 25 -3.01 -2.82 -20.91
CA GLN A 25 -3.44 -1.59 -20.26
C GLN A 25 -2.23 -0.71 -19.85
N PRO A 26 -1.72 0.15 -20.75
CA PRO A 26 -0.51 0.95 -20.51
C PRO A 26 -0.53 1.81 -19.24
N PRO A 27 -1.65 2.46 -18.85
CA PRO A 27 -1.68 3.28 -17.63
C PRO A 27 -1.36 2.47 -16.36
N LEU A 28 -1.86 1.24 -16.28
CA LEU A 28 -1.56 0.34 -15.16
C LEU A 28 -0.09 -0.07 -15.18
N LEU A 29 0.40 -0.47 -16.35
CA LEU A 29 1.77 -0.93 -16.51
C LEU A 29 2.78 0.10 -16.01
N VAL A 30 2.63 1.35 -16.43
CA VAL A 30 3.51 2.44 -15.98
C VAL A 30 3.45 2.61 -14.46
N SER A 31 2.24 2.68 -13.91
CA SER A 31 2.03 2.93 -12.48
C SER A 31 2.62 1.83 -11.60
N TYR A 32 2.34 0.58 -11.93
CA TYR A 32 2.79 -0.57 -11.15
C TYR A 32 4.28 -0.86 -11.35
N THR A 33 4.84 -0.62 -12.54
CA THR A 33 6.29 -0.76 -12.79
C THR A 33 7.07 0.25 -11.95
N VAL A 34 6.64 1.50 -11.92
CA VAL A 34 7.26 2.53 -11.06
C VAL A 34 7.18 2.10 -9.59
N ALA A 35 6.03 1.58 -9.13
CA ALA A 35 5.87 1.11 -7.77
C ALA A 35 6.78 -0.08 -7.42
N VAL A 36 6.98 -1.03 -8.35
CA VAL A 36 7.94 -2.14 -8.21
C VAL A 36 9.36 -1.60 -8.04
N ILE A 37 9.79 -0.67 -8.89
CA ILE A 37 11.13 -0.08 -8.83
C ILE A 37 11.36 0.61 -7.48
N VAL A 38 10.40 1.44 -7.05
CA VAL A 38 10.47 2.12 -5.75
C VAL A 38 10.55 1.11 -4.60
N ALA A 39 9.71 0.07 -4.62
CA ALA A 39 9.72 -0.96 -3.58
C ALA A 39 11.07 -1.70 -3.51
N VAL A 40 11.66 -2.06 -4.66
CA VAL A 40 12.99 -2.68 -4.71
C VAL A 40 14.07 -1.76 -4.14
N ILE A 41 14.07 -0.47 -4.52
CA ILE A 41 15.03 0.51 -3.99
C ILE A 41 14.90 0.63 -2.48
N VAL A 42 13.67 0.74 -1.95
CA VAL A 42 13.44 0.87 -0.52
C VAL A 42 13.84 -0.40 0.22
N ILE A 43 13.48 -1.59 -0.27
CA ILE A 43 13.92 -2.88 0.29
C ILE A 43 15.44 -2.95 0.31
N GLY A 44 16.10 -2.57 -0.79
CA GLY A 44 17.57 -2.56 -0.90
C GLY A 44 18.21 -1.64 0.14
N LYS A 45 17.68 -0.43 0.33
CA LYS A 45 18.17 0.49 1.36
C LYS A 45 17.95 -0.06 2.78
N LEU A 46 16.75 -0.57 3.09
CA LEU A 46 16.42 -1.10 4.43
C LEU A 46 17.12 -2.43 4.76
N ALA A 47 17.48 -3.21 3.74
CA ALA A 47 18.17 -4.49 3.92
C ALA A 47 19.68 -4.30 4.14
N ARG A 48 20.28 -3.23 3.62
CA ARG A 48 21.71 -2.90 3.88
C ARG A 48 22.02 -2.71 5.36
N ASP A 49 21.06 -2.19 6.12
CA ASP A 49 21.23 -1.91 7.55
C ASP A 49 20.99 -3.15 8.44
N LYS A 50 20.78 -4.34 7.87
CA LYS A 50 20.51 -5.57 8.62
C LYS A 50 21.39 -6.72 8.10
N PRO A 51 21.77 -7.69 8.96
CA PRO A 51 22.55 -8.86 8.56
C PRO A 51 21.75 -9.88 7.71
N ARG A 52 20.69 -9.44 7.03
CA ARG A 52 19.75 -10.33 6.33
C ARG A 52 20.12 -10.39 4.86
N ASN A 53 20.07 -11.59 4.27
CA ASN A 53 20.38 -11.78 2.87
C ASN A 53 19.40 -10.99 1.97
N LEU A 54 19.93 -10.08 1.16
CA LEU A 54 19.17 -9.25 0.23
C LEU A 54 18.38 -10.10 -0.77
N THR A 55 18.97 -11.21 -1.22
CA THR A 55 18.35 -12.15 -2.15
C THR A 55 17.08 -12.76 -1.58
N VAL A 56 17.07 -13.12 -0.29
CA VAL A 56 15.87 -13.63 0.38
C VAL A 56 14.84 -12.50 0.57
N SER A 57 15.32 -11.28 0.82
CA SER A 57 14.45 -10.12 1.04
C SER A 57 13.67 -9.70 -0.21
N ILE A 58 14.20 -9.96 -1.40
CA ILE A 58 13.53 -9.71 -2.70
C ILE A 58 12.91 -11.00 -3.28
N GLY A 59 13.56 -12.14 -3.12
CA GLY A 59 13.12 -13.41 -3.70
C GLY A 59 11.78 -13.89 -3.16
N ILE A 60 11.54 -13.77 -1.84
CA ILE A 60 10.25 -14.13 -1.23
C ILE A 60 9.09 -13.33 -1.82
N PRO A 61 9.11 -11.98 -1.85
CA PRO A 61 8.00 -11.23 -2.42
C PRO A 61 7.85 -11.42 -3.93
N VAL A 62 8.94 -11.65 -4.68
CA VAL A 62 8.85 -12.02 -6.10
C VAL A 62 8.11 -13.36 -6.26
N ALA A 63 8.49 -14.40 -5.50
CA ALA A 63 7.82 -15.69 -5.54
C ALA A 63 6.34 -15.58 -5.12
N ALA A 64 6.03 -14.77 -4.11
CA ALA A 64 4.65 -14.49 -3.72
C ALA A 64 3.85 -13.81 -4.84
N GLY A 65 4.44 -12.80 -5.50
CA GLY A 65 3.83 -12.12 -6.65
C GLY A 65 3.58 -13.09 -7.82
N LEU A 66 4.53 -13.96 -8.14
CA LEU A 66 4.35 -15.02 -9.13
C LEU A 66 3.24 -16.01 -8.73
N GLY A 67 3.15 -16.35 -7.44
CA GLY A 67 2.07 -17.19 -6.91
C GLY A 67 0.68 -16.54 -7.10
N MET A 68 0.56 -15.22 -6.94
CA MET A 68 -0.70 -14.51 -7.19
C MET A 68 -1.13 -14.61 -8.66
N LEU A 69 -0.20 -14.72 -9.60
CA LEU A 69 -0.51 -14.86 -11.04
C LEU A 69 -1.26 -16.15 -11.37
N LEU A 70 -1.21 -17.17 -10.51
CA LEU A 70 -2.01 -18.40 -10.70
C LEU A 70 -3.52 -18.13 -10.70
N THR A 71 -3.95 -16.96 -10.20
CA THR A 71 -5.35 -16.56 -10.14
C THR A 71 -5.80 -15.72 -11.33
N LEU A 72 -4.91 -15.40 -12.26
CA LEU A 72 -5.20 -14.66 -13.50
C LEU A 72 -6.42 -15.16 -14.29
N PRO A 73 -6.66 -16.48 -14.43
CA PRO A 73 -7.82 -16.98 -15.19
C PRO A 73 -9.17 -16.54 -14.61
N ILE A 74 -9.21 -16.13 -13.34
CA ILE A 74 -10.41 -15.67 -12.65
C ILE A 74 -10.16 -14.23 -12.19
N PRO A 75 -10.49 -13.20 -13.02
CA PRO A 75 -10.13 -11.80 -12.75
C PRO A 75 -10.56 -11.29 -11.37
N ILE A 76 -11.75 -11.70 -10.91
CA ILE A 76 -12.27 -11.34 -9.59
C ILE A 76 -11.36 -11.88 -8.48
N LEU A 77 -10.94 -13.15 -8.59
CA LEU A 77 -10.08 -13.78 -7.60
C LEU A 77 -8.70 -13.12 -7.55
N PHE A 78 -8.15 -12.78 -8.72
CA PHE A 78 -6.91 -12.01 -8.83
C PHE A 78 -7.02 -10.64 -8.14
N GLY A 79 -8.10 -9.90 -8.40
CA GLY A 79 -8.36 -8.61 -7.75
C GLY A 79 -8.46 -8.73 -6.23
N ILE A 80 -9.15 -9.76 -5.72
CA ILE A 80 -9.28 -10.02 -4.29
C ILE A 80 -7.93 -10.31 -3.65
N ILE A 81 -7.16 -11.26 -4.19
CA ILE A 81 -5.91 -11.73 -3.58
C ILE A 81 -4.85 -10.63 -3.57
N THR A 82 -4.72 -9.89 -4.67
CA THR A 82 -3.69 -8.85 -4.80
C THR A 82 -3.98 -7.62 -3.93
N VAL A 83 -5.23 -7.37 -3.53
CA VAL A 83 -5.58 -6.25 -2.66
C VAL A 83 -5.31 -6.52 -1.18
N VAL A 84 -5.30 -7.79 -0.75
CA VAL A 84 -5.22 -8.18 0.67
C VAL A 84 -4.08 -7.46 1.41
N PRO A 85 -2.84 -7.43 0.91
CA PRO A 85 -1.74 -6.84 1.66
C PRO A 85 -1.92 -5.32 1.86
N SER A 86 -2.39 -4.63 0.83
CA SER A 86 -2.69 -3.19 0.87
C SER A 86 -3.83 -2.89 1.86
N THR A 87 -4.90 -3.69 1.81
CA THR A 87 -6.06 -3.53 2.70
C THR A 87 -5.68 -3.72 4.17
N ILE A 88 -4.86 -4.74 4.50
CA ILE A 88 -4.38 -4.96 5.87
C ILE A 88 -3.59 -3.74 6.37
N GLY A 89 -2.72 -3.16 5.53
CA GLY A 89 -1.96 -1.96 5.88
C GLY A 89 -2.87 -0.79 6.28
N TRP A 90 -3.91 -0.53 5.49
CA TRP A 90 -4.87 0.54 5.75
C TRP A 90 -5.79 0.26 6.96
N ILE A 91 -6.14 -1.00 7.22
CA ILE A 91 -6.89 -1.40 8.41
C ILE A 91 -6.05 -1.17 9.67
N MET A 92 -4.78 -1.58 9.65
CA MET A 92 -3.87 -1.35 10.77
C MET A 92 -3.69 0.14 11.07
N GLN A 93 -3.63 0.96 10.01
CA GLN A 93 -3.59 2.41 10.14
C GLN A 93 -4.88 2.98 10.76
N LEU A 94 -6.05 2.49 10.34
CA LEU A 94 -7.34 2.87 10.93
C LEU A 94 -7.39 2.54 12.43
N VAL A 95 -6.98 1.33 12.80
CA VAL A 95 -6.91 0.89 14.21
C VAL A 95 -5.97 1.79 15.00
N ARG A 96 -4.81 2.15 14.44
CA ARG A 96 -3.86 3.05 15.08
C ARG A 96 -4.43 4.45 15.30
N ILE A 97 -5.13 5.01 14.31
CA ILE A 97 -5.78 6.33 14.44
C ILE A 97 -6.83 6.29 15.55
N ARG A 98 -7.66 5.24 15.58
CA ARG A 98 -8.71 5.08 16.60
C ARG A 98 -8.17 4.88 18.01
N ARG A 99 -7.05 4.16 18.17
CA ARG A 99 -6.47 3.86 19.49
C ARG A 99 -5.55 4.95 20.02
N SER A 100 -4.81 5.62 19.14
CA SER A 100 -3.68 6.49 19.54
C SER A 100 -3.80 7.92 19.01
N GLY A 101 -4.89 8.27 18.34
CA GLY A 101 -5.07 9.59 17.72
C GLY A 101 -4.24 9.75 16.43
N ARG A 102 -3.95 10.99 16.05
CA ARG A 102 -3.30 11.29 14.75
C ARG A 102 -1.84 10.81 14.74
N PRO A 103 -1.47 9.84 13.88
CA PRO A 103 -0.08 9.38 13.82
C PRO A 103 0.83 10.46 13.20
N PRO A 104 2.05 10.65 13.74
CA PRO A 104 3.01 11.60 13.18
C PRO A 104 3.39 11.18 11.75
N GLY A 105 3.41 12.14 10.82
CA GLY A 105 3.74 11.92 9.41
C GLY A 105 2.56 11.56 8.50
N LEU A 106 1.36 11.34 9.06
CA LEU A 106 0.15 11.15 8.24
C LEU A 106 -0.58 12.48 8.07
N SER A 107 -0.79 12.90 6.82
CA SER A 107 -1.54 14.12 6.50
C SER A 107 -2.92 13.79 5.93
N ILE A 108 -3.92 14.62 6.25
CA ILE A 108 -5.26 14.46 5.64
C ILE A 108 -5.19 14.65 4.12
N THR A 109 -4.32 15.54 3.64
CA THR A 109 -4.09 15.78 2.22
C THR A 109 -3.60 14.51 1.52
N SER A 110 -2.67 13.76 2.11
CA SER A 110 -2.23 12.48 1.55
C SER A 110 -3.33 11.43 1.50
N LEU A 111 -4.24 11.41 2.49
CA LEU A 111 -5.38 10.49 2.49
C LEU A 111 -6.39 10.85 1.39
N LEU A 112 -6.69 12.14 1.22
CA LEU A 112 -7.58 12.63 0.17
C LEU A 112 -7.00 12.38 -1.23
N LEU A 113 -5.71 12.67 -1.42
CA LEU A 113 -5.03 12.40 -2.69
C LEU A 113 -5.09 10.91 -3.05
N TYR A 114 -4.89 10.03 -2.05
CA TYR A 114 -4.98 8.60 -2.26
C TYR A 114 -6.41 8.14 -2.57
N LEU A 115 -7.43 8.71 -1.90
CA LEU A 115 -8.83 8.45 -2.23
C LEU A 115 -9.16 8.89 -3.66
N THR A 116 -8.74 10.09 -4.08
CA THR A 116 -8.94 10.56 -5.46
C THR A 116 -8.26 9.64 -6.47
N CYS A 117 -7.06 9.17 -6.17
CA CYS A 117 -6.35 8.18 -6.99
C CYS A 117 -7.18 6.90 -7.14
N LEU A 118 -7.71 6.35 -6.03
CA LEU A 118 -8.55 5.14 -6.06
C LEU A 118 -9.86 5.34 -6.81
N LEU A 119 -10.52 6.50 -6.66
CA LEU A 119 -11.72 6.82 -7.42
C LEU A 119 -11.42 6.91 -8.93
N THR A 120 -10.28 7.50 -9.29
CA THR A 120 -9.81 7.55 -10.68
C THR A 120 -9.61 6.14 -11.24
N TRP A 121 -8.98 5.25 -10.47
CA TRP A 121 -8.81 3.85 -10.86
C TRP A 121 -10.13 3.10 -10.98
N LEU A 122 -11.08 3.34 -10.08
CA LEU A 122 -12.41 2.73 -10.17
C LEU A 122 -13.15 3.22 -11.43
N THR A 123 -13.15 4.52 -11.71
CA THR A 123 -13.75 5.07 -12.93
C THR A 123 -13.12 4.46 -14.18
N TYR A 124 -11.78 4.37 -14.22
CA TYR A 124 -11.07 3.71 -15.30
C TYR A 124 -11.46 2.23 -15.45
N ALA A 125 -11.53 1.49 -14.34
CA ALA A 125 -11.93 0.08 -14.32
C ALA A 125 -13.33 -0.13 -14.92
N LEU A 126 -14.27 0.76 -14.59
CA LEU A 126 -15.64 0.70 -15.12
C LEU A 126 -15.69 0.99 -16.63
N ILE A 127 -14.87 1.93 -17.11
CA ILE A 127 -14.79 2.27 -18.55
C ILE A 127 -14.21 1.11 -19.35
N VAL A 128 -13.10 0.53 -18.88
CA VAL A 128 -12.38 -0.57 -19.55
C VAL A 128 -13.02 -1.94 -19.24
N ARG A 129 -14.03 -1.97 -18.38
CA ARG A 129 -14.73 -3.18 -17.91
C ARG A 129 -13.79 -4.20 -17.24
N ASP A 130 -12.81 -3.70 -16.50
CA ASP A 130 -11.84 -4.49 -15.76
C ASP A 130 -12.39 -4.87 -14.38
N LEU A 131 -12.90 -6.09 -14.26
CA LEU A 131 -13.47 -6.61 -13.01
C LEU A 131 -12.40 -6.81 -11.92
N ALA A 132 -11.16 -7.16 -12.29
CA ALA A 132 -10.10 -7.35 -11.29
C ALA A 132 -9.77 -6.02 -10.61
N LEU A 133 -9.62 -4.97 -11.40
CA LEU A 133 -9.32 -3.63 -10.91
C LEU A 133 -10.51 -3.04 -10.14
N ALA A 134 -11.74 -3.23 -10.61
CA ALA A 134 -12.93 -2.76 -9.89
C ALA A 134 -13.07 -3.43 -8.51
N VAL A 135 -12.95 -4.76 -8.44
CA VAL A 135 -13.07 -5.51 -7.17
C VAL A 135 -11.93 -5.20 -6.21
N SER A 136 -10.72 -4.96 -6.69
CA SER A 136 -9.58 -4.60 -5.84
C SER A 136 -9.67 -3.17 -5.29
N THR A 137 -10.23 -2.22 -6.04
CA THR A 137 -10.27 -0.81 -5.61
C THR A 137 -11.39 -0.53 -4.61
N MET A 138 -12.54 -1.23 -4.70
CA MET A 138 -13.69 -1.00 -3.80
C MET A 138 -13.37 -1.16 -2.30
N PRO A 139 -12.72 -2.25 -1.83
CA PRO A 139 -12.35 -2.39 -0.42
C PRO A 139 -11.40 -1.28 0.05
N LEU A 140 -10.47 -0.85 -0.81
CA LEU A 140 -9.54 0.23 -0.49
C LEU A 140 -10.25 1.57 -0.34
N ILE A 141 -11.21 1.89 -1.23
CA ILE A 141 -12.03 3.10 -1.13
C ILE A 141 -12.80 3.12 0.19
N LEU A 142 -13.36 1.99 0.59
CA LEU A 142 -14.08 1.88 1.86
C LEU A 142 -13.15 2.14 3.05
N VAL A 143 -12.02 1.44 3.11
CA VAL A 143 -11.09 1.55 4.25
C VAL A 143 -10.42 2.92 4.30
N ILE A 144 -10.06 3.52 3.16
CA ILE A 144 -9.47 4.87 3.16
C ILE A 144 -10.49 5.93 3.59
N SER A 145 -11.76 5.79 3.19
CA SER A 145 -12.83 6.69 3.63
C SER A 145 -13.03 6.61 5.14
N MET A 146 -12.98 5.40 5.71
CA MET A 146 -12.97 5.21 7.16
C MET A 146 -11.75 5.84 7.84
N ASN A 147 -10.56 5.74 7.22
CA ASN A 147 -9.35 6.39 7.73
C ASN A 147 -9.49 7.91 7.74
N ILE A 148 -10.05 8.51 6.69
CA ILE A 148 -10.32 9.96 6.62
C ILE A 148 -11.28 10.37 7.73
N GLY A 149 -12.40 9.65 7.90
CA GLY A 149 -13.36 9.93 8.97
C GLY A 149 -12.73 9.83 10.36
N ALA A 150 -11.99 8.75 10.63
CA ALA A 150 -11.29 8.56 11.89
C ALA A 150 -10.22 9.65 12.14
N PHE A 151 -9.48 10.06 11.11
CA PHE A 151 -8.45 11.09 11.22
C PHE A 151 -9.04 12.47 11.51
N SER A 152 -10.15 12.81 10.87
CA SER A 152 -10.86 14.07 11.06
C SER A 152 -11.42 14.21 12.48
N LEU A 153 -11.97 13.12 13.03
CA LEU A 153 -12.52 13.06 14.39
C LEU A 153 -11.44 12.89 15.47
N ALA A 154 -10.25 12.39 15.11
CA ALA A 154 -9.19 12.19 16.08
C ALA A 154 -8.70 13.53 16.65
N PRO A 155 -8.54 13.65 17.97
CA PRO A 155 -7.96 14.83 18.59
C PRO A 155 -6.52 15.05 18.07
N ARG A 156 -6.14 16.30 17.85
CA ARG A 156 -4.74 16.64 17.56
C ARG A 156 -3.91 16.19 18.76
N ALA A 157 -2.87 15.40 18.53
CA ALA A 157 -1.94 15.07 19.60
C ALA A 157 -1.41 16.38 20.18
N ALA A 158 -1.70 16.64 21.46
CA ALA A 158 -1.11 17.77 22.15
C ALA A 158 0.41 17.60 22.06
N THR A 159 1.09 18.55 21.43
CA THR A 159 2.53 18.70 21.49
C THR A 159 2.90 18.81 22.97
N ARG A 160 3.23 17.69 23.62
CA ARG A 160 4.01 17.72 24.86
C ARG A 160 5.38 18.26 24.46
N CYS A 161 5.52 19.58 24.50
CA CYS A 161 6.81 20.25 24.60
C CYS A 161 7.46 19.78 25.90
N ARG A 162 8.17 18.65 25.85
CA ARG A 162 9.06 18.25 26.93
C ARG A 162 10.40 18.91 26.68
N HIS A 163 10.47 20.20 27.00
CA HIS A 163 11.74 20.85 27.33
C HIS A 163 12.19 20.31 28.69
N ASP A 164 12.83 19.14 28.71
CA ASP A 164 13.69 18.73 29.82
C ASP A 164 15.15 18.88 29.33
N TYR A 165 15.59 20.14 29.22
CA TYR A 165 17.01 20.46 29.25
C TYR A 165 17.35 20.81 30.71
N SER A 166 17.87 19.83 31.44
CA SER A 166 18.61 20.05 32.68
C SER A 166 19.94 19.29 32.53
N PRO A 167 21.05 19.99 32.26
CA PRO A 167 22.36 19.41 32.54
C PRO A 167 22.46 19.33 34.06
N ARG A 168 22.62 18.12 34.60
CA ARG A 168 22.94 17.97 36.02
C ARG A 168 24.38 18.45 36.24
N PRO A 169 24.64 19.23 37.32
CA PRO A 169 25.97 19.67 37.70
C PRO A 169 26.87 18.53 38.14
#